data_AF-A0A657PN14-F1
#
_entry.id   AF-A0A657PN14-F1
#
_cell.length_a   1.000
_cell.length_b   1.000
_cell.length_c   1.000
_cell.angle_alpha   90.00
_cell.angle_beta   90.00
_cell.angle_gamma   90.00
#
_symmetry.space_group_name_H-M   'P 1'
#
loop_
_entity.id
_entity.type
_entity.pdbx_description
1 polymer ?
#
loop_
_entity_poly.entity_id
_entity_poly.type
_entity_poly.pdbx_seq_one_letter_code
_entity_poly.pdbx_strand_id
1 'polypeptide(L)'
;MEGMLFGEWFRDVLFVLPQHDTLARLGEGVHGPVSMVAHGFAGFALYFAAAGVFAAWYIYMKRPEIAERIKSRFGIVHRILDKKYFFDELYQALFAGGSRGIGKLLWSLGDRILIDGLIINGSAKAVGVVAGWARNIQTGMLYHYAIAMILGLLLLLTWFVI
;
A
#
# COMPACT_ATOMS: atom_id res chain seq x y z
N MET A 1 22.75 -43.63 20.63
CA MET A 1 21.99 -42.61 21.36
C MET A 1 20.52 -42.91 21.13
N GLU A 2 19.85 -43.51 22.11
CA GLU A 2 18.39 -43.62 22.08
C GLU A 2 17.79 -42.21 22.03
N GLY A 3 16.84 -41.99 21.11
CA GLY A 3 16.17 -40.70 21.01
C GLY A 3 15.34 -40.42 22.25
N MET A 4 15.21 -39.16 22.67
CA MET A 4 14.45 -38.76 23.86
C MET A 4 13.03 -39.36 23.93
N LEU A 5 12.39 -39.56 22.77
CA LEU A 5 11.05 -40.15 22.64
C LEU A 5 11.02 -41.67 22.84
N PHE A 6 12.07 -42.38 22.42
CA PHE A 6 12.15 -43.85 22.44
C PHE A 6 12.99 -44.40 23.60
N GLY A 7 13.68 -43.52 24.32
CA GLY A 7 14.42 -43.86 25.54
C GLY A 7 13.56 -43.72 26.80
N GLU A 8 14.21 -43.83 27.95
CA GLU A 8 13.58 -43.87 29.28
C GLU A 8 12.95 -42.54 29.74
N TRP A 9 13.18 -41.44 29.02
CA TRP A 9 12.81 -40.09 29.44
C TRP A 9 11.29 -39.88 29.61
N PHE A 10 10.46 -40.52 28.78
CA PHE A 10 8.99 -40.39 28.83
C PHE A 10 8.28 -41.64 29.35
N ARG A 11 9.02 -42.66 29.81
CA ARG A 11 8.46 -43.98 30.15
C ARG A 11 7.32 -43.93 31.16
N ASP A 12 7.42 -43.07 32.17
CA ASP A 12 6.42 -42.95 33.25
C ASP A 12 5.34 -41.88 32.97
N VAL A 13 5.47 -41.14 31.86
CA VAL A 13 4.57 -40.05 31.49
C VAL A 13 3.69 -40.41 30.31
N LEU A 14 4.21 -41.20 29.36
CA LEU A 14 3.54 -41.57 28.12
C LEU A 14 3.36 -43.09 28.07
N PHE A 15 2.15 -43.53 28.41
CA PHE A 15 1.78 -44.95 28.41
C PHE A 15 1.14 -45.34 27.08
N VAL A 16 1.74 -46.28 26.35
CA VAL A 16 1.20 -46.80 25.08
C VAL A 16 0.67 -48.21 25.29
N LEU A 17 -0.61 -48.41 24.96
CA LEU A 17 -1.26 -49.72 25.02
C LEU A 17 -0.74 -50.62 23.88
N PRO A 18 -0.45 -51.92 24.13
CA PRO A 18 0.08 -52.84 23.11
C PRO A 18 -0.79 -52.97 21.85
N GLN A 19 -2.09 -52.73 21.99
CA GLN A 19 -3.07 -52.82 20.91
C GLN A 19 -3.00 -51.63 19.93
N HIS A 20 -2.36 -50.52 20.35
CA HIS A 20 -2.24 -49.27 19.59
C HIS A 20 -0.80 -48.73 19.64
N ASP A 21 0.20 -49.61 19.52
CA ASP A 21 1.61 -49.23 19.60
C ASP A 21 2.11 -48.48 18.35
N THR A 22 1.68 -47.23 18.26
CA THR A 22 2.04 -46.28 17.20
C THR A 22 3.49 -45.83 17.32
N LEU A 23 4.07 -45.85 18.54
CA LEU A 23 5.46 -45.46 18.77
C LEU A 23 6.43 -46.51 18.25
N ALA A 24 6.21 -47.80 18.53
CA ALA A 24 7.04 -48.87 17.97
C ALA A 24 7.04 -48.80 16.43
N ARG A 25 5.86 -48.59 15.83
CA ARG A 25 5.71 -48.48 14.36
C ARG A 25 6.38 -47.23 13.77
N LEU A 26 6.40 -46.11 14.49
CA LEU A 26 7.17 -44.92 14.09
C LEU A 26 8.68 -45.15 14.23
N GLY A 27 9.11 -45.84 15.29
CA GLY A 27 10.52 -46.14 15.57
C GLY A 27 11.19 -46.95 14.46
N GLU A 28 10.44 -47.83 13.78
CA GLU A 28 10.93 -48.60 12.61
C GLU A 28 11.41 -47.71 11.46
N GLY A 29 10.78 -46.55 11.25
CA GLY A 29 11.12 -45.60 10.18
C GLY A 29 12.02 -44.45 10.62
N VAL A 30 12.23 -44.27 11.93
CA VAL A 30 13.06 -43.18 12.46
C VAL A 30 14.51 -43.61 12.50
N HIS A 31 15.24 -43.23 11.46
CA HIS A 31 16.69 -43.29 11.46
C HIS A 31 17.23 -42.12 12.30
N GLY A 32 18.19 -42.38 13.20
CA GLY A 32 18.74 -41.37 14.10
C GLY A 32 19.37 -40.14 13.41
N PRO A 33 19.75 -39.10 14.18
CA PRO A 33 20.27 -37.84 13.62
C PRO A 33 21.47 -38.02 12.70
N VAL A 34 22.36 -38.97 13.02
CA VAL A 34 23.57 -39.26 12.23
C VAL A 34 23.21 -39.84 10.86
N SER A 35 22.26 -40.77 10.81
CA SER A 35 21.76 -41.34 9.55
C SER A 35 21.00 -40.31 8.72
N MET A 36 20.28 -39.38 9.33
CA MET A 36 19.64 -38.27 8.60
C MET A 36 20.68 -37.37 7.93
N VAL A 37 21.75 -37.03 8.65
CA VAL A 37 22.89 -36.28 8.09
C VAL A 37 23.55 -37.06 6.96
N ALA A 38 23.84 -38.35 7.16
CA ALA A 38 24.42 -39.22 6.13
C ALA A 38 23.53 -39.33 4.88
N HIS A 39 22.20 -39.40 5.07
CA HIS A 39 21.25 -39.39 3.97
C HIS A 39 21.27 -38.07 3.19
N GLY A 40 21.48 -36.94 3.88
CA GLY A 40 21.69 -35.63 3.25
C GLY A 40 22.91 -35.60 2.32
N PHE A 41 23.98 -36.33 2.64
CA PHE A 41 25.14 -36.48 1.76
C PHE A 41 24.89 -37.39 0.56
N ALA A 42 23.97 -38.35 0.67
CA ALA A 42 23.58 -39.20 -0.46
C ALA A 42 22.65 -38.48 -1.45
N GLY A 43 22.04 -37.35 -1.06
CA GLY A 43 21.09 -36.61 -1.86
C GLY A 43 21.73 -35.74 -2.95
N PHE A 44 21.19 -35.79 -4.18
CA PHE A 44 21.64 -34.94 -5.29
C PHE A 44 21.54 -33.43 -5.01
N ALA A 45 20.60 -33.02 -4.16
CA ALA A 45 20.39 -31.61 -3.82
C ALA A 45 21.65 -30.95 -3.24
N LEU A 46 22.40 -31.66 -2.38
CA LEU A 46 23.63 -31.15 -1.79
C LEU A 46 24.68 -30.88 -2.87
N TYR A 47 24.85 -31.83 -3.78
CA TYR A 47 25.83 -31.71 -4.87
C TYR A 47 25.46 -30.63 -5.88
N PHE A 48 24.17 -30.47 -6.22
CA PHE A 48 23.73 -29.36 -7.07
C PHE A 48 23.96 -27.99 -6.42
N ALA A 49 23.67 -27.87 -5.12
CA ALA A 49 23.97 -26.64 -4.39
C ALA A 49 25.48 -26.34 -4.36
N ALA A 50 26.31 -27.34 -4.05
CA ALA A 50 27.77 -27.22 -4.06
C ALA A 50 28.32 -26.85 -5.45
N ALA A 51 27.80 -27.47 -6.52
CA ALA A 51 28.14 -27.13 -7.89
C ALA A 51 27.74 -25.70 -8.26
N GLY A 52 26.57 -25.23 -7.80
CA GLY A 52 26.14 -23.85 -7.98
C GLY A 52 27.06 -22.84 -7.30
N VAL A 53 27.46 -23.11 -6.06
CA VAL A 53 28.41 -22.28 -5.32
C VAL A 53 29.78 -22.27 -6.00
N PHE A 54 30.28 -23.43 -6.42
CA PHE A 54 31.55 -23.54 -7.13
C PHE A 54 31.52 -22.79 -8.48
N ALA A 55 30.44 -22.92 -9.24
CA ALA A 55 30.25 -22.20 -10.49
C ALA A 55 30.21 -20.68 -10.27
N ALA A 56 29.50 -20.21 -9.25
CA ALA A 56 29.46 -18.80 -8.88
C ALA A 56 30.85 -18.29 -8.50
N TRP A 57 31.59 -19.02 -7.65
CA TRP A 57 32.96 -18.66 -7.29
C TRP A 57 33.87 -18.58 -8.53
N TYR A 58 33.80 -19.56 -9.43
CA TYR A 58 34.64 -19.57 -10.63
C TYR A 58 34.32 -18.40 -11.56
N ILE A 59 33.03 -18.16 -11.82
CA ILE A 59 32.58 -17.09 -12.71
C ILE A 59 32.90 -15.71 -12.11
N TYR A 60 32.59 -15.47 -10.84
CA TYR A 60 32.72 -14.13 -10.27
C TYR A 60 34.10 -13.82 -9.67
N MET A 61 34.84 -14.83 -9.20
CA MET A 61 36.16 -14.62 -8.56
C MET A 61 37.34 -14.94 -9.48
N LYS A 62 37.22 -15.95 -10.37
CA LYS A 62 38.33 -16.39 -11.21
C LYS A 62 38.25 -15.88 -12.65
N ARG A 63 37.06 -15.83 -13.26
CA ARG A 63 36.86 -15.41 -14.66
C ARG A 63 35.60 -14.54 -14.86
N PRO A 64 35.62 -13.28 -14.39
CA PRO A 64 34.47 -12.37 -14.48
C PRO A 64 34.01 -12.09 -15.93
N GLU A 65 34.91 -12.22 -16.91
CA GLU A 65 34.59 -12.10 -18.34
C GLU A 65 33.46 -13.03 -18.81
N ILE A 66 33.25 -14.16 -18.13
CA ILE A 66 32.18 -15.10 -18.45
C ILE A 66 30.82 -14.44 -18.17
N ALA A 67 30.71 -13.74 -17.03
CA ALA A 67 29.49 -13.01 -16.67
C ALA A 67 29.19 -11.88 -17.67
N GLU A 68 30.20 -11.13 -18.10
CA GLU A 68 30.05 -10.07 -19.11
C GLU A 68 29.64 -10.60 -20.48
N ARG A 69 30.22 -11.72 -20.91
CA ARG A 69 29.83 -12.41 -22.16
C ARG A 69 28.39 -12.91 -22.12
N ILE A 70 27.96 -13.49 -21.00
CA ILE A 70 26.58 -13.95 -20.82
C ILE A 70 25.63 -12.75 -20.82
N LYS A 71 25.97 -11.67 -20.10
CA LYS A 71 25.18 -10.43 -20.06
C LYS A 71 25.03 -9.77 -21.44
N SER A 72 26.11 -9.69 -22.22
CA SER A 72 26.06 -9.10 -23.56
C SER A 72 25.24 -9.94 -24.54
N ARG A 73 25.33 -11.27 -24.48
CA ARG A 73 24.55 -12.18 -25.33
C ARG A 73 23.07 -12.25 -24.95
N PHE A 74 22.77 -12.22 -23.65
CA PHE A 74 21.42 -12.33 -23.10
C PHE A 74 20.94 -11.04 -22.41
N GLY A 75 21.28 -9.88 -22.98
CA GLY A 75 21.05 -8.58 -22.35
C GLY A 75 19.58 -8.31 -21.99
N ILE A 76 18.63 -8.82 -22.78
CA ILE A 76 17.19 -8.70 -22.51
C ILE A 76 16.80 -9.51 -21.27
N VAL A 77 17.18 -10.78 -21.23
CA VAL A 77 16.86 -11.69 -20.11
C VAL A 77 17.54 -11.22 -18.84
N HIS A 78 18.81 -10.81 -18.93
CA HIS A 78 19.52 -10.18 -17.81
C HIS A 78 18.77 -8.95 -17.33
N ARG A 79 18.33 -8.05 -18.22
CA ARG A 79 17.62 -6.84 -17.82
C ARG A 79 16.31 -7.15 -17.11
N ILE A 80 15.54 -8.14 -17.57
CA ILE A 80 14.30 -8.57 -16.91
C ILE A 80 14.59 -9.09 -15.49
N LEU A 81 15.57 -9.99 -15.35
CA LEU A 81 15.95 -10.55 -14.05
C LEU A 81 16.51 -9.48 -13.09
N ASP A 82 17.38 -8.61 -13.60
CA ASP A 82 18.01 -7.50 -12.86
C ASP A 82 16.97 -6.48 -12.39
N LYS A 83 15.95 -6.23 -13.23
CA LYS A 83 14.79 -5.39 -12.90
C LYS A 83 13.70 -6.11 -12.11
N LYS A 84 13.99 -7.30 -11.55
CA LYS A 84 13.01 -8.09 -10.78
C LYS A 84 11.68 -8.26 -11.53
N TYR A 85 11.76 -8.54 -12.82
CA TYR A 85 10.62 -8.64 -13.73
C TYR A 85 9.78 -7.36 -13.89
N PHE A 86 10.34 -6.19 -13.58
CA PHE A 86 9.68 -4.88 -13.61
C PHE A 86 8.46 -4.76 -12.68
N PHE A 87 8.29 -5.67 -11.71
CA PHE A 87 7.18 -5.59 -10.77
C PHE A 87 7.25 -4.33 -9.91
N ASP A 88 8.46 -3.96 -9.45
CA ASP A 88 8.66 -2.75 -8.66
C ASP A 88 8.28 -1.49 -9.44
N GLU A 89 8.78 -1.35 -10.69
CA GLU A 89 8.46 -0.22 -11.55
C GLU A 89 6.97 -0.15 -11.92
N LEU A 90 6.35 -1.29 -12.24
CA LEU A 90 4.93 -1.37 -12.54
C LEU A 90 4.10 -0.96 -11.32
N TYR A 91 4.45 -1.45 -10.13
CA TYR A 91 3.74 -1.10 -8.91
C TYR A 91 3.87 0.38 -8.58
N GLN A 92 5.08 0.94 -8.69
CA GLN A 92 5.32 2.36 -8.46
C GLN A 92 4.61 3.24 -9.49
N ALA A 93 4.59 2.86 -10.77
CA ALA A 93 3.92 3.62 -11.82
C ALA A 93 2.39 3.57 -11.64
N LEU A 94 1.84 2.37 -11.45
CA LEU A 94 0.40 2.13 -11.40
C LEU A 94 -0.22 2.62 -10.09
N PHE A 95 0.32 2.17 -8.95
CA PHE A 95 -0.28 2.49 -7.65
C PHE A 95 0.21 3.83 -7.11
N ALA A 96 1.52 4.04 -7.01
CA ALA A 96 2.03 5.29 -6.43
C ALA A 96 1.89 6.48 -7.39
N GLY A 97 2.15 6.28 -8.68
CA GLY A 97 1.92 7.28 -9.72
C GLY A 97 0.43 7.55 -9.93
N GLY A 98 -0.36 6.50 -10.13
CA GLY A 98 -1.81 6.59 -10.32
C GLY A 98 -2.52 7.27 -9.15
N SER A 99 -2.25 6.84 -7.91
CA SER A 99 -2.87 7.44 -6.72
C SER A 99 -2.53 8.93 -6.56
N ARG A 100 -1.27 9.31 -6.82
CA ARG A 100 -0.86 10.73 -6.80
C ARG A 100 -1.55 11.54 -7.90
N GLY A 101 -1.71 10.96 -9.10
CA GLY A 101 -2.42 11.60 -10.20
C GLY A 101 -3.89 11.85 -9.87
N ILE A 102 -4.58 10.82 -9.37
CA ILE A 102 -5.98 10.90 -8.95
C ILE A 102 -6.13 11.92 -7.80
N GLY A 103 -5.25 11.88 -6.79
CA GLY A 103 -5.27 12.82 -5.68
C GLY A 103 -5.11 14.28 -6.14
N LYS A 104 -4.18 14.55 -7.06
CA LYS A 104 -4.01 15.89 -7.65
C LYS A 104 -5.24 16.33 -8.43
N LEU A 105 -5.86 15.41 -9.19
CA LEU A 105 -7.06 15.72 -9.96
C LEU A 105 -8.23 16.07 -9.03
N LEU A 106 -8.48 15.26 -8.00
CA LEU A 106 -9.51 15.51 -7.00
C LEU A 106 -9.27 16.83 -6.25
N TRP A 107 -8.03 17.14 -5.87
CA TRP A 107 -7.70 18.41 -5.23
C TRP A 107 -7.93 19.61 -6.17
N SER A 108 -7.42 19.53 -7.40
CA SER A 108 -7.53 20.65 -8.35
C SER A 108 -8.96 20.91 -8.82
N LEU A 109 -9.77 19.87 -9.05
CA LEU A 109 -11.14 20.01 -9.52
C LEU A 109 -12.14 20.21 -8.38
N GLY A 110 -12.00 19.44 -7.31
CA GLY A 110 -12.92 19.48 -6.17
C GLY A 110 -12.66 20.69 -5.29
N ASP A 111 -11.47 20.80 -4.73
CA ASP A 111 -11.20 21.82 -3.72
C ASP A 111 -11.06 23.20 -4.37
N ARG A 112 -10.12 23.32 -5.33
CA ARG A 112 -9.77 24.63 -5.89
C ARG A 112 -10.85 25.26 -6.78
N ILE A 113 -11.57 24.45 -7.57
CA ILE A 113 -12.57 24.98 -8.52
C ILE A 113 -13.96 25.01 -7.89
N LEU A 114 -14.40 23.88 -7.32
CA LEU A 114 -15.74 23.77 -6.75
C LEU A 114 -15.85 24.47 -5.39
N ILE A 115 -14.96 24.20 -4.43
CA ILE A 115 -15.07 24.79 -3.10
C ILE A 115 -14.61 26.24 -3.11
N ASP A 116 -13.33 26.48 -3.41
CA ASP A 116 -12.76 27.83 -3.37
C ASP A 116 -13.38 28.75 -4.42
N GLY A 117 -13.50 28.27 -5.65
CA GLY A 117 -14.02 29.05 -6.77
C GLY A 117 -15.52 29.32 -6.67
N LEU A 118 -16.32 28.26 -6.67
CA LEU A 118 -17.78 28.38 -6.75
C LEU A 118 -18.41 28.76 -5.41
N ILE A 119 -18.08 28.03 -4.33
CA ILE A 119 -18.76 28.20 -3.04
C ILE A 119 -18.23 29.44 -2.33
N ILE A 120 -16.92 29.55 -2.11
CA ILE A 120 -16.36 30.62 -1.28
C ILE A 120 -16.34 31.94 -2.05
N ASN A 121 -15.60 32.00 -3.16
CA ASN A 121 -15.48 33.24 -3.94
C ASN A 121 -16.79 33.63 -4.63
N GLY A 122 -17.58 32.66 -5.09
CA GLY A 122 -18.91 32.93 -5.65
C GLY A 122 -19.86 33.56 -4.63
N SER A 123 -19.90 33.03 -3.40
CA SER A 123 -20.73 33.61 -2.32
C SER A 123 -20.25 35.01 -1.94
N ALA A 124 -18.94 35.20 -1.78
CA ALA A 124 -18.37 36.52 -1.47
C ALA A 124 -18.69 37.54 -2.57
N LYS A 125 -18.59 37.13 -3.84
CA LYS A 125 -18.93 37.98 -4.99
C LYS A 125 -20.43 38.32 -5.02
N ALA A 126 -21.30 37.35 -4.73
CA ALA A 126 -22.74 37.58 -4.66
C ALA A 126 -23.09 38.61 -3.57
N VAL A 127 -22.54 38.45 -2.36
CA VAL A 127 -22.71 39.43 -1.27
C VAL A 127 -22.17 40.80 -1.68
N GLY A 128 -21.01 40.86 -2.32
CA GLY A 128 -20.42 42.11 -2.81
C GLY A 128 -21.29 42.80 -3.86
N VAL A 129 -21.91 42.05 -4.78
CA VAL A 129 -22.88 42.58 -5.75
C VAL A 129 -24.09 43.15 -5.01
N VAL A 130 -24.71 42.38 -4.12
CA VAL A 130 -25.90 42.85 -3.36
C VAL A 130 -25.57 44.10 -2.53
N ALA A 131 -24.42 44.12 -1.85
CA ALA A 131 -23.96 45.28 -1.09
C ALA A 131 -23.70 46.50 -1.99
N GLY A 132 -23.16 46.29 -3.18
CA GLY A 132 -22.95 47.35 -4.18
C GLY A 132 -24.26 47.99 -4.63
N TRP A 133 -25.30 47.18 -4.85
CA TRP A 133 -26.64 47.67 -5.18
C TRP A 133 -27.28 48.39 -3.98
N ALA A 134 -27.21 47.79 -2.79
CA ALA A 134 -27.77 48.38 -1.57
C ALA A 134 -27.15 49.74 -1.23
N ARG A 135 -25.85 49.93 -1.49
CA ARG A 135 -25.16 51.21 -1.27
C ARG A 135 -25.74 52.34 -2.12
N ASN A 136 -26.24 52.06 -3.32
CA ASN A 136 -26.82 53.07 -4.20
C ASN A 136 -28.23 53.53 -3.78
N ILE A 137 -28.90 52.78 -2.89
CA ILE A 137 -30.20 53.18 -2.31
C ILE A 137 -30.02 54.38 -1.36
N GLN A 138 -28.84 54.51 -0.74
CA GLN A 138 -28.48 55.66 0.10
C GLN A 138 -28.04 56.83 -0.79
N THR A 139 -29.00 57.68 -1.19
CA THR A 139 -28.75 58.82 -2.10
C THR A 139 -28.24 60.08 -1.40
N GLY A 140 -28.31 60.16 -0.07
CA GLY A 140 -27.89 61.33 0.72
C GLY A 140 -28.88 62.51 0.70
N MET A 141 -29.99 62.40 -0.05
CA MET A 141 -31.02 63.44 -0.15
C MET A 141 -32.08 63.28 0.96
N LEU A 142 -32.29 64.31 1.80
CA LEU A 142 -33.25 64.25 2.92
C LEU A 142 -34.66 63.77 2.53
N TYR A 143 -35.17 64.19 1.36
CA TYR A 143 -36.50 63.83 0.89
C TYR A 143 -36.69 62.32 0.67
N HIS A 144 -35.65 61.61 0.21
CA HIS A 144 -35.72 60.15 0.03
C HIS A 144 -35.92 59.43 1.37
N TYR A 145 -35.26 59.89 2.43
CA TYR A 145 -35.42 59.33 3.77
C TYR A 145 -36.81 59.64 4.35
N ALA A 146 -37.32 60.86 4.15
CA ALA A 146 -38.65 61.24 4.62
C ALA A 146 -39.76 60.36 4.03
N ILE A 147 -39.73 60.12 2.71
CA ILE A 147 -40.68 59.19 2.07
C ILE A 147 -40.54 57.77 2.63
N ALA A 148 -39.30 57.27 2.75
CA ALA A 148 -39.05 55.92 3.26
C ALA A 148 -39.61 55.71 4.68
N MET A 149 -39.50 56.71 5.56
CA MET A 149 -40.07 56.67 6.91
C MET A 149 -41.60 56.61 6.89
N ILE A 150 -42.25 57.46 6.08
CA ILE A 150 -43.71 57.49 5.96
C ILE A 150 -44.23 56.15 5.43
N LEU A 151 -43.62 55.62 4.36
CA LEU A 151 -43.98 54.33 3.79
C LEU A 151 -43.75 53.19 4.79
N GLY A 152 -42.63 53.19 5.51
CA GLY A 152 -42.32 52.20 6.53
C GLY A 152 -43.33 52.20 7.68
N LEU A 153 -43.73 53.39 8.16
CA LEU A 153 -44.76 53.52 9.20
C LEU A 153 -46.12 53.01 8.72
N LEU A 154 -46.54 53.40 7.51
CA LEU A 154 -47.77 52.91 6.91
C LEU A 154 -47.77 51.37 6.80
N LEU A 155 -46.69 50.79 6.28
CA LEU A 155 -46.54 49.33 6.14
C LEU A 155 -46.66 48.62 7.48
N LEU A 156 -45.96 49.10 8.51
CA LEU A 156 -46.02 48.52 9.85
C LEU A 156 -47.43 48.62 10.45
N LEU A 157 -48.09 49.77 10.32
CA LEU A 157 -49.45 49.95 10.82
C LEU A 157 -50.44 49.07 10.06
N THR A 158 -50.33 48.96 8.74
CA THR A 158 -51.18 48.08 7.93
C THR A 158 -50.96 46.61 8.26
N TRP A 159 -49.71 46.16 8.39
CA TRP A 159 -49.39 44.78 8.80
C TRP A 159 -49.87 44.47 10.22
N PHE A 160 -49.87 45.45 11.13
CA PHE A 160 -50.33 45.25 12.50
C PHE A 160 -51.87 45.23 12.62
N VAL A 161 -52.55 46.05 11.81
CA VAL A 161 -54.01 46.21 11.85
C VAL A 161 -54.75 45.09 11.10
N ILE A 162 -54.14 44.53 10.05
CA ILE A 162 -54.65 43.38 9.31
C ILE A 162 -54.20 42.08 10.00
#